data_AF-A0A1M5MYY0-F1
#
_entry.id   AF-A0A1M5MYY0-F1
#
_cell.length_a   1.000
_cell.length_b   1.000
_cell.length_c   1.000
_cell.angle_alpha   90.00
_cell.angle_beta   90.00
_cell.angle_gamma   90.00
#
_symmetry.space_group_name_H-M   'P 1'
#
loop_
_entity.id
_entity.type
_entity.pdbx_description
1 polymer ?
#
loop_
_entity_poly.entity_id
_entity_poly.type
_entity_poly.pdbx_seq_one_letter_code
_entity_poly.pdbx_strand_id
1 'polypeptide(L)'
;MKKFCFFAFLGFQLLFSQTEIKHVVYFETDMYSIPETEMHRLLLFLDDVESIDISKISIYGFCDDRGSHSYNMKLSQNRANAIKEVLTNNEFDESLITNTDGKGELLLRIVKEDEVHKIRGLNRKVEITVSPVYPPRRNNFNSEKLESILSGDLKVGDKILLENLLFERGYSYLIPESKVVLIKVAEILAKRKDIYFTIEGHVCCTNGERDAIDGKTKKRNLSYARAKYIYEYLASKGVSKRRMKYVGMKRKFPLGGPQRLDRRVELLVTKVVD
;
A
#
# COMPACT_ATOMS: atom_id res chain seq x y z
N MET A 1 11.02 67.62 11.27
CA MET A 1 10.04 66.74 10.60
C MET A 1 10.67 65.36 10.42
N LYS A 2 10.37 64.41 11.31
CA LYS A 2 10.94 63.05 11.27
C LYS A 2 10.15 62.22 10.25
N LYS A 3 10.79 61.82 9.14
CA LYS A 3 10.20 60.89 8.16
C LYS A 3 10.31 59.46 8.70
N PHE A 4 9.19 58.90 9.14
CA PHE A 4 9.05 57.48 9.43
C PHE A 4 8.76 56.76 8.10
N CYS A 5 9.76 56.14 7.49
CA CYS A 5 9.53 55.21 6.39
C CYS A 5 9.18 53.85 6.99
N PHE A 6 7.89 53.54 7.05
CA PHE A 6 7.39 52.23 7.43
C PHE A 6 7.61 51.28 6.24
N PHE A 7 8.69 50.49 6.29
CA PHE A 7 8.91 49.41 5.33
C PHE A 7 7.92 48.28 5.65
N ALA A 8 6.82 48.22 4.90
CA ALA A 8 5.89 47.09 4.94
C ALA A 8 6.57 45.87 4.31
N PHE A 9 7.15 45.02 5.15
CA PHE A 9 7.66 43.70 4.75
C PHE A 9 6.44 42.80 4.50
N LEU A 10 5.88 42.86 3.29
CA LEU A 10 4.90 41.91 2.80
C LEU A 10 5.62 40.56 2.63
N GLY A 11 5.67 39.79 3.71
CA GLY A 11 6.14 38.41 3.68
C GLY A 11 5.24 37.61 2.75
N PHE A 12 5.76 37.26 1.58
CA PHE A 12 5.11 36.39 0.61
C PHE A 12 5.03 34.99 1.24
N GLN A 13 3.94 34.71 1.95
CA GLN A 13 3.62 33.38 2.44
C GLN A 13 3.22 32.54 1.21
N LEU A 14 4.20 31.88 0.60
CA LEU A 14 3.94 30.85 -0.40
C LEU A 14 3.22 29.70 0.31
N LEU A 15 1.89 29.71 0.23
CA LEU A 15 1.06 28.58 0.59
C LEU A 15 1.34 27.48 -0.44
N PHE A 16 2.23 26.56 -0.11
CA PHE A 16 2.38 25.32 -0.86
C PHE A 16 1.10 24.49 -0.62
N SER A 17 0.19 24.52 -1.58
CA SER A 17 -0.94 23.58 -1.60
C SER A 17 -0.37 22.16 -1.76
N GLN A 18 -0.77 21.24 -0.88
CA GLN A 18 -0.42 19.83 -1.04
C GLN A 18 -1.11 19.31 -2.30
N THR A 19 -0.31 18.86 -3.26
CA THR A 19 -0.82 18.27 -4.51
C THR A 19 -1.47 16.92 -4.21
N GLU A 20 -2.79 16.88 -4.28
CA GLU A 20 -3.57 15.65 -4.34
C GLU A 20 -3.26 14.88 -5.64
N ILE A 21 -3.12 13.57 -5.54
CA ILE A 21 -2.92 12.69 -6.70
C ILE A 21 -4.27 12.09 -7.07
N LYS A 22 -4.71 12.29 -8.31
CA LYS A 22 -6.06 11.92 -8.76
C LYS A 22 -6.04 10.87 -9.85
N HIS A 23 -7.02 9.98 -9.80
CA HIS A 23 -7.31 9.02 -10.86
C HIS A 23 -8.81 8.93 -11.09
N VAL A 24 -9.20 8.62 -12.31
CA VAL A 24 -10.62 8.50 -12.70
C VAL A 24 -10.80 7.17 -13.40
N VAL A 25 -11.80 6.41 -12.94
CA VAL A 25 -12.22 5.13 -13.52
C VAL A 25 -13.58 5.31 -14.18
N TYR A 26 -13.68 5.02 -15.47
CA TYR A 26 -14.94 5.14 -16.22
C TYR A 26 -15.74 3.83 -16.23
N PHE A 27 -17.06 3.96 -16.34
CA PHE A 27 -17.99 2.86 -16.32
C PHE A 27 -18.96 2.91 -17.51
N GLU A 28 -19.39 1.73 -17.93
CA GLU A 28 -20.44 1.60 -18.90
C GLU A 28 -21.82 1.98 -18.33
N THR A 29 -22.77 2.20 -19.24
CA THR A 29 -24.15 2.50 -18.85
C THR A 29 -24.70 1.37 -18.00
N ASP A 30 -25.35 1.72 -16.89
CA ASP A 30 -26.01 0.79 -15.99
C ASP A 30 -25.12 -0.25 -15.28
N MET A 31 -23.79 -0.13 -15.41
CA MET A 31 -22.85 -1.10 -14.84
C MET A 31 -21.99 -0.51 -13.73
N TYR A 32 -21.64 -1.36 -12.76
CA TYR A 32 -20.64 -1.09 -11.72
C TYR A 32 -19.47 -2.08 -11.75
N SER A 33 -19.49 -3.06 -12.66
CA SER A 33 -18.30 -3.84 -13.01
C SER A 33 -17.29 -2.94 -13.71
N ILE A 34 -16.04 -2.97 -13.27
CA ILE A 34 -14.95 -2.17 -13.83
C ILE A 34 -14.55 -2.79 -15.18
N PRO A 35 -14.58 -2.04 -16.30
CA PRO A 35 -14.08 -2.52 -17.58
C PRO A 35 -12.60 -2.96 -17.47
N GLU A 36 -12.20 -3.98 -18.24
CA GLU A 36 -10.83 -4.53 -18.15
C GLU A 36 -9.74 -3.48 -18.41
N THR A 37 -9.95 -2.61 -19.39
CA THR A 37 -9.04 -1.49 -19.70
C THR A 37 -8.89 -0.53 -18.53
N GLU A 38 -9.98 -0.21 -17.84
CA GLU A 38 -10.01 0.68 -16.69
C GLU A 38 -9.44 -0.01 -15.43
N MET A 39 -9.61 -1.33 -15.29
CA MET A 39 -8.94 -2.13 -14.27
C MET A 39 -7.42 -2.05 -14.42
N HIS A 40 -6.88 -2.24 -15.63
CA HIS A 40 -5.43 -2.12 -15.87
C HIS A 40 -4.90 -0.73 -15.54
N ARG A 41 -5.61 0.33 -15.94
CA ARG A 41 -5.23 1.72 -15.61
C ARG A 41 -5.26 1.99 -14.12
N LEU A 42 -6.26 1.44 -13.42
CA LEU A 42 -6.36 1.55 -11.97
C LEU A 42 -5.18 0.85 -11.29
N LEU A 43 -4.80 -0.36 -11.72
CA LEU A 43 -3.67 -1.08 -11.15
C LEU A 43 -2.35 -0.31 -11.33
N LEU A 44 -2.11 0.26 -12.52
CA LEU A 44 -0.94 1.13 -12.77
C LEU A 44 -0.92 2.34 -11.84
N PHE A 45 -2.07 2.99 -11.65
CA PHE A 45 -2.18 4.10 -10.71
C PHE A 45 -1.86 3.68 -9.26
N LEU A 46 -2.31 2.50 -8.85
CA LEU A 46 -2.00 1.96 -7.53
C LEU A 46 -0.49 1.72 -7.35
N ASP A 47 0.20 1.29 -8.40
CA ASP A 47 1.66 1.13 -8.40
C ASP A 47 2.39 2.47 -8.23
N ASP A 48 1.93 3.52 -8.92
CA ASP A 48 2.52 4.86 -8.81
C ASP A 48 2.41 5.43 -7.39
N VAL A 49 1.28 5.21 -6.71
CA VAL A 49 1.03 5.78 -5.37
C VAL A 49 1.51 4.90 -4.21
N GLU A 50 1.92 3.66 -4.47
CA GLU A 50 2.33 2.71 -3.43
C GLU A 50 3.59 3.17 -2.66
N SER A 51 4.49 3.86 -3.35
CA SER A 51 5.75 4.34 -2.77
C SER A 51 5.56 5.50 -1.78
N ILE A 52 4.38 6.13 -1.82
CA ILE A 52 4.05 7.38 -1.13
C ILE A 52 3.57 7.10 0.29
N ASP A 53 3.93 7.97 1.24
CA ASP A 53 3.33 7.97 2.57
C ASP A 53 1.92 8.57 2.47
N ILE A 54 0.91 7.72 2.36
CA ILE A 54 -0.48 8.16 2.17
C ILE A 54 -1.07 8.58 3.53
N SER A 55 -1.72 9.73 3.56
CA SER A 55 -2.49 10.20 4.73
C SER A 55 -3.97 9.81 4.59
N LYS A 56 -4.52 9.92 3.38
CA LYS A 56 -5.94 9.75 3.11
C LYS A 56 -6.19 9.33 1.68
N ILE A 57 -7.19 8.48 1.50
CA ILE A 57 -7.79 8.11 0.20
C ILE A 57 -9.28 8.48 0.25
N SER A 58 -9.77 9.09 -0.83
CA SER A 58 -11.19 9.40 -1.04
C SER A 58 -11.67 8.78 -2.34
N ILE A 59 -12.85 8.17 -2.31
CA ILE A 59 -13.47 7.49 -3.46
C ILE A 59 -14.88 8.06 -3.63
N TYR A 60 -15.15 8.67 -4.79
CA TYR A 60 -16.46 9.25 -5.09
C TYR A 60 -17.01 8.76 -6.42
N GLY A 61 -18.14 8.07 -6.38
CA GLY A 61 -18.80 7.54 -7.56
C GLY A 61 -19.86 8.49 -8.11
N PHE A 62 -20.01 8.49 -9.43
CA PHE A 62 -20.96 9.34 -10.16
C PHE A 62 -21.69 8.54 -11.25
N CYS A 63 -22.88 9.00 -11.60
CA CYS A 63 -23.67 8.54 -12.74
C CYS A 63 -23.88 9.68 -13.75
N ASP A 64 -24.32 9.33 -14.95
CA ASP A 64 -24.84 10.33 -15.89
C ASP A 64 -26.23 10.82 -15.48
N ASP A 65 -26.78 11.78 -16.23
CA ASP A 65 -28.04 12.49 -15.94
C ASP A 65 -29.30 11.62 -16.09
N ARG A 66 -29.17 10.37 -16.55
CA ARG A 66 -30.32 9.50 -16.83
C ARG A 66 -30.64 8.61 -15.63
N GLY A 67 -31.91 8.22 -15.51
CA GLY A 67 -32.39 7.38 -14.40
C GLY A 67 -32.92 8.20 -13.23
N SER A 68 -33.56 7.54 -12.26
CA SER A 68 -34.06 8.22 -11.07
C SER A 68 -32.92 8.57 -10.11
N HIS A 69 -33.08 9.65 -9.34
CA HIS A 69 -32.12 10.04 -8.31
C HIS A 69 -31.79 8.87 -7.36
N SER A 70 -32.82 8.20 -6.84
CA SER A 70 -32.64 7.05 -5.93
C SER A 70 -31.83 5.90 -6.56
N TYR A 71 -32.04 5.66 -7.85
CA TYR A 71 -31.32 4.64 -8.60
C TYR A 71 -29.84 5.03 -8.78
N ASN A 72 -29.58 6.25 -9.22
CA ASN A 72 -28.23 6.76 -9.44
C ASN A 72 -27.42 6.86 -8.16
N MET A 73 -28.05 7.19 -7.03
CA MET A 73 -27.41 7.13 -5.72
C MET A 73 -26.92 5.72 -5.40
N LYS A 74 -27.76 4.69 -5.62
CA LYS A 74 -27.36 3.29 -5.39
C LYS A 74 -26.28 2.82 -6.37
N LEU A 75 -26.42 3.12 -7.66
CA LEU A 75 -25.47 2.71 -8.69
C LEU A 75 -24.09 3.36 -8.48
N SER A 76 -24.06 4.66 -8.20
CA SER A 76 -22.81 5.38 -7.90
C SER A 76 -22.12 4.87 -6.63
N GLN A 77 -22.88 4.50 -5.59
CA GLN A 77 -22.33 3.87 -4.39
C GLN A 77 -21.72 2.50 -4.70
N ASN A 78 -22.40 1.67 -5.49
CA ASN A 78 -21.88 0.37 -5.90
C ASN A 78 -20.56 0.50 -6.69
N ARG A 79 -20.45 1.51 -7.57
CA ARG A 79 -19.19 1.83 -8.27
C ARG A 79 -18.08 2.22 -7.30
N ALA A 80 -18.36 3.10 -6.34
CA ALA A 80 -17.38 3.48 -5.31
C ALA A 80 -16.92 2.27 -4.48
N ASN A 81 -17.85 1.38 -4.12
CA ASN A 81 -17.54 0.14 -3.39
C ASN A 81 -16.68 -0.83 -4.20
N ALA A 82 -16.92 -0.96 -5.52
CA ALA A 82 -16.09 -1.78 -6.40
C ALA A 82 -14.64 -1.30 -6.42
N ILE A 83 -14.42 0.03 -6.47
CA ILE A 83 -13.07 0.60 -6.38
C ILE A 83 -12.45 0.34 -5.01
N LYS A 84 -13.20 0.55 -3.92
CA LYS A 84 -12.73 0.23 -2.56
C LYS A 84 -12.28 -1.22 -2.47
N GLU A 85 -13.05 -2.16 -3.03
CA GLU A 85 -12.70 -3.58 -3.06
C GLU A 85 -11.39 -3.81 -3.82
N VAL A 86 -11.19 -3.20 -4.99
CA VAL A 86 -9.91 -3.30 -5.72
C VAL A 86 -8.74 -2.80 -4.87
N LEU A 87 -8.85 -1.65 -4.22
CA LEU A 87 -7.79 -1.11 -3.34
C LEU A 87 -7.47 -2.09 -2.21
N THR A 88 -8.48 -2.58 -1.49
CA THR A 88 -8.27 -3.52 -0.37
C THR A 88 -7.68 -4.86 -0.81
N ASN A 89 -8.10 -5.39 -1.97
CA ASN A 89 -7.54 -6.61 -2.55
C ASN A 89 -6.09 -6.41 -3.02
N ASN A 90 -5.70 -5.17 -3.30
CA ASN A 90 -4.36 -4.74 -3.64
C ASN A 90 -3.57 -4.26 -2.42
N GLU A 91 -3.89 -4.74 -1.22
CA GLU A 91 -3.14 -4.39 0.00
C GLU A 91 -2.96 -2.87 0.20
N PHE A 92 -4.01 -2.07 -0.08
CA PHE A 92 -4.14 -0.73 0.46
C PHE A 92 -4.90 -0.80 1.78
N ASP A 93 -4.41 -0.09 2.79
CA ASP A 93 -4.99 -0.13 4.12
C ASP A 93 -6.34 0.58 4.12
N GLU A 94 -7.38 -0.20 4.43
CA GLU A 94 -8.76 0.28 4.51
C GLU A 94 -8.91 1.46 5.47
N SER A 95 -8.07 1.54 6.51
CA SER A 95 -8.12 2.64 7.49
C SER A 95 -7.77 4.01 6.88
N LEU A 96 -7.04 4.04 5.76
CA LEU A 96 -6.77 5.28 5.02
C LEU A 96 -7.89 5.67 4.06
N ILE A 97 -8.81 4.76 3.75
CA ILE A 97 -9.98 5.03 2.90
C ILE A 97 -11.04 5.74 3.74
N THR A 98 -10.90 7.06 3.84
CA THR A 98 -11.76 7.88 4.72
C THR A 98 -13.13 8.18 4.14
N ASN A 99 -13.28 8.12 2.81
CA ASN A 99 -14.53 8.41 2.11
C ASN A 99 -14.76 7.37 1.00
N THR A 100 -15.97 6.82 0.94
CA THR A 100 -16.42 5.92 -0.12
C THR A 100 -17.91 6.17 -0.37
N ASP A 101 -18.22 7.21 -1.14
CA ASP A 101 -19.59 7.66 -1.31
C ASP A 101 -20.02 7.68 -2.78
N GLY A 102 -21.22 7.21 -3.05
CA GLY A 102 -21.96 7.54 -4.26
C GLY A 102 -22.49 8.97 -4.19
N LYS A 103 -22.29 9.76 -5.24
CA LYS A 103 -22.78 11.15 -5.36
C LYS A 103 -23.97 11.30 -6.31
N GLY A 104 -24.47 10.20 -6.87
CA GLY A 104 -25.63 10.21 -7.77
C GLY A 104 -25.28 10.73 -9.17
N GLU A 105 -26.27 11.31 -9.83
CA GLU A 105 -26.18 11.86 -11.18
C GLU A 105 -25.45 13.20 -11.26
N LEU A 106 -24.68 13.37 -12.34
CA LEU A 106 -24.13 14.66 -12.74
C LEU A 106 -24.99 15.28 -13.84
N LEU A 107 -25.58 16.44 -13.53
CA LEU A 107 -26.42 17.19 -14.46
C LEU A 107 -25.60 17.75 -15.63
N LEU A 108 -26.17 17.68 -16.83
CA LEU A 108 -25.60 18.29 -18.03
C LEU A 108 -25.71 19.82 -17.95
N ARG A 109 -24.58 20.52 -18.07
CA ARG A 109 -24.54 21.97 -18.25
C ARG A 109 -24.51 22.26 -19.75
N ILE A 110 -25.68 22.48 -20.34
CA ILE A 110 -25.98 22.87 -21.74
C ILE A 110 -24.87 22.54 -22.76
N VAL A 111 -25.13 21.54 -23.59
CA VAL A 111 -24.17 21.00 -24.56
C VAL A 111 -24.84 20.86 -25.92
N LYS A 112 -24.08 21.05 -27.01
CA LYS A 112 -24.51 20.64 -28.35
C LYS A 112 -24.87 19.15 -28.37
N GLU A 113 -25.88 18.79 -29.14
CA GLU A 113 -26.49 17.45 -29.17
C GLU A 113 -25.46 16.34 -29.46
N ASP A 114 -24.49 16.62 -30.34
CA ASP A 114 -23.45 15.70 -30.80
C ASP A 114 -22.48 15.25 -29.68
N GLU A 115 -22.36 16.02 -28.60
CA GLU A 115 -21.40 15.77 -27.51
C GLU A 115 -22.05 15.11 -26.28
N VAL A 116 -23.38 15.06 -26.23
CA VAL A 116 -24.14 14.57 -25.07
C VAL A 116 -23.74 13.14 -24.70
N HIS A 117 -23.61 12.25 -25.69
CA HIS A 117 -23.22 10.87 -25.44
C HIS A 117 -21.80 10.74 -24.86
N LYS A 118 -20.86 11.56 -25.33
CA LYS A 118 -19.48 11.57 -24.84
C LYS A 118 -19.43 12.06 -23.39
N ILE A 119 -20.14 13.16 -23.09
CA ILE A 119 -20.19 13.73 -21.73
C ILE A 119 -20.84 12.77 -20.75
N ARG A 120 -21.94 12.10 -21.15
CA ARG A 120 -22.54 11.04 -20.33
C ARG A 120 -21.54 9.93 -20.04
N GLY A 121 -20.75 9.52 -21.04
CA GLY A 121 -19.64 8.60 -20.85
C GLY A 121 -18.65 9.07 -19.78
N LEU A 122 -18.24 10.33 -19.85
CA LEU A 122 -17.29 10.93 -18.90
C LEU A 122 -17.89 11.17 -17.50
N ASN A 123 -19.22 11.27 -17.38
CA ASN A 123 -19.91 11.43 -16.09
C ASN A 123 -20.13 10.12 -15.36
N ARG A 124 -20.14 8.98 -16.08
CA ARG A 124 -20.14 7.64 -15.47
C ARG A 124 -18.74 7.30 -15.00
N LYS A 125 -18.36 7.80 -13.82
CA LYS A 125 -17.01 7.66 -13.32
C LYS A 125 -16.95 7.46 -11.81
N VAL A 126 -15.81 6.98 -11.34
CA VAL A 126 -15.37 7.11 -9.96
C VAL A 126 -14.10 7.93 -9.93
N GLU A 127 -14.07 8.94 -9.09
CA GLU A 127 -12.89 9.74 -8.80
C GLU A 127 -12.20 9.22 -7.55
N ILE A 128 -10.89 8.98 -7.67
CA ILE A 128 -10.02 8.52 -6.60
C ILE A 128 -9.02 9.63 -6.32
N THR A 129 -8.95 10.06 -5.07
CA THR A 129 -8.01 11.09 -4.62
C THR A 129 -7.14 10.52 -3.51
N VAL A 130 -5.83 10.50 -3.74
CA VAL A 130 -4.81 10.09 -2.77
C VAL A 130 -4.08 11.34 -2.27
N SER A 131 -4.15 11.56 -0.96
CA SER A 131 -3.47 12.65 -0.28
C SER A 131 -2.20 12.11 0.40
N PRO A 132 -1.02 12.66 0.11
CA PRO A 132 0.20 12.29 0.82
C PRO A 132 0.24 12.87 2.23
N VAL A 133 1.10 12.34 3.10
CA VAL A 133 1.54 12.95 4.34
C VAL A 133 2.60 14.00 4.01
N TYR A 134 2.46 15.22 4.54
CA TYR A 134 3.47 16.27 4.39
C TYR A 134 3.81 16.94 5.73
N PRO A 135 5.10 17.13 6.07
CA PRO A 135 6.26 16.59 5.35
C PRO A 135 6.27 15.05 5.39
N PRO A 136 6.83 14.37 4.37
CA PRO A 136 6.91 12.92 4.39
C PRO A 136 7.65 12.45 5.65
N ARG A 137 7.14 11.40 6.30
CA ARG A 137 7.81 10.83 7.47
C ARG A 137 9.21 10.37 7.06
N ARG A 138 10.23 10.72 7.85
CA ARG A 138 11.60 10.32 7.55
C ARG A 138 11.72 8.81 7.57
N ASN A 139 12.03 8.27 6.41
CA ASN A 139 12.43 6.88 6.23
C ASN A 139 13.95 6.80 6.39
N ASN A 140 14.41 6.57 7.63
CA ASN A 140 15.84 6.41 7.93
C ASN A 140 16.31 5.00 7.52
N PHE A 141 16.47 4.75 6.22
CA PHE A 141 16.96 3.47 5.70
C PHE A 141 18.43 3.54 5.32
N ASN A 142 19.21 2.54 5.74
CA ASN A 142 20.60 2.35 5.29
C ASN A 142 20.87 0.85 5.18
N SER A 143 21.07 0.34 3.95
CA SER A 143 21.35 -1.08 3.70
C SER A 143 22.66 -1.56 4.33
N GLU A 144 23.64 -0.69 4.53
CA GLU A 144 24.90 -1.03 5.24
C GLU A 144 24.64 -1.35 6.72
N LYS A 145 23.54 -0.84 7.27
CA LYS A 145 23.10 -1.11 8.63
C LYS A 145 22.64 -2.57 8.80
N LEU A 146 22.03 -3.17 7.77
CA LEU A 146 21.49 -4.54 7.88
C LEU A 146 22.60 -5.59 7.96
N GLU A 147 23.60 -5.50 7.08
CA GLU A 147 24.72 -6.45 7.06
C GLU A 147 25.56 -6.35 8.34
N SER A 148 25.78 -5.13 8.83
CA SER A 148 26.48 -4.90 10.10
C SER A 148 25.70 -5.41 11.31
N ILE A 149 24.39 -5.22 11.38
CA ILE A 149 23.54 -5.80 12.44
C ILE A 149 23.58 -7.33 12.40
N LEU A 150 23.41 -7.94 11.22
CA LEU A 150 23.36 -9.40 11.10
C LEU A 150 24.71 -10.07 11.39
N SER A 151 25.81 -9.38 11.12
CA SER A 151 27.17 -9.89 11.35
C SER A 151 27.70 -9.58 12.75
N GLY A 152 27.10 -8.62 13.45
CA GLY A 152 27.49 -8.22 14.80
C GLY A 152 26.98 -9.13 15.91
N ASP A 153 27.16 -8.68 17.15
CA ASP A 153 26.67 -9.38 18.33
C ASP A 153 25.14 -9.24 18.43
N LEU A 154 24.47 -10.38 18.44
CA LEU A 154 23.02 -10.45 18.60
C LEU A 154 22.66 -11.04 19.96
N LYS A 155 21.54 -10.60 20.51
CA LYS A 155 20.98 -11.08 21.78
C LYS A 155 19.60 -11.68 21.55
N VAL A 156 19.22 -12.59 22.44
CA VAL A 156 17.87 -13.15 22.44
C VAL A 156 16.86 -12.01 22.64
N GLY A 157 15.85 -11.97 21.77
CA GLY A 157 14.84 -10.89 21.74
C GLY A 157 15.09 -9.84 20.67
N ASP A 158 16.29 -9.78 20.07
CA ASP A 158 16.56 -8.82 18.99
C ASP A 158 15.64 -9.09 17.79
N LYS A 159 15.00 -8.03 17.31
CA LYS A 159 14.20 -8.04 16.08
C LYS A 159 14.93 -7.32 14.98
N ILE A 160 15.32 -8.08 13.96
CA ILE A 160 16.07 -7.58 12.82
C ILE A 160 15.12 -7.43 11.65
N LEU A 161 14.84 -6.19 11.27
CA LEU A 161 14.05 -5.89 10.08
C LEU A 161 14.86 -6.21 8.83
N LEU A 162 14.33 -7.07 7.95
CA LEU A 162 14.92 -7.27 6.63
C LEU A 162 14.51 -6.10 5.72
N GLU A 163 15.19 -4.98 5.88
CA GLU A 163 14.94 -3.76 5.09
C GLU A 163 15.08 -4.03 3.58
N ASN A 164 14.28 -3.36 2.75
CA ASN A 164 14.24 -3.50 1.28
C ASN A 164 13.91 -4.92 0.78
N LEU A 165 13.36 -5.78 1.63
CA LEU A 165 12.81 -7.07 1.26
C LEU A 165 11.31 -6.94 0.96
N LEU A 166 10.98 -6.38 -0.20
CA LEU A 166 9.62 -6.08 -0.63
C LEU A 166 8.99 -7.29 -1.32
N PHE A 167 7.75 -7.56 -0.93
CA PHE A 167 6.92 -8.57 -1.56
C PHE A 167 6.11 -7.96 -2.70
N GLU A 168 5.85 -8.78 -3.70
CA GLU A 168 4.84 -8.51 -4.70
C GLU A 168 3.49 -8.35 -4.02
N ARG A 169 2.75 -7.33 -4.44
CA ARG A 169 1.50 -6.92 -3.79
C ARG A 169 0.46 -8.02 -3.85
N GLY A 170 -0.08 -8.39 -2.69
CA GLY A 170 -1.01 -9.50 -2.51
C GLY A 170 -0.36 -10.88 -2.55
N TYR A 171 0.96 -10.99 -2.77
CA TYR A 171 1.63 -12.27 -2.98
C TYR A 171 2.74 -12.54 -1.96
N SER A 172 3.09 -13.83 -1.84
CA SER A 172 4.11 -14.32 -0.92
C SER A 172 5.53 -14.27 -1.48
N TYR A 173 5.71 -13.95 -2.77
CA TYR A 173 7.01 -13.90 -3.43
C TYR A 173 7.55 -12.47 -3.50
N LEU A 174 8.87 -12.34 -3.55
CA LEU A 174 9.57 -11.06 -3.60
C LEU A 174 9.59 -10.47 -5.00
N ILE A 175 9.57 -9.14 -5.06
CA ILE A 175 9.91 -8.41 -6.30
C ILE A 175 11.35 -8.77 -6.71
N PRO A 176 11.70 -8.76 -8.01
CA PRO A 176 13.03 -9.13 -8.48
C PRO A 176 14.17 -8.39 -7.78
N GLU A 177 14.02 -7.10 -7.53
CA GLU A 177 15.02 -6.22 -6.92
C GLU A 177 15.34 -6.64 -5.48
N SER A 178 14.33 -7.06 -4.72
CA SER A 178 14.46 -7.50 -3.33
C SER A 178 15.12 -8.88 -3.18
N LYS A 179 15.22 -9.67 -4.24
CA LYS A 179 15.93 -10.96 -4.19
C LYS A 179 17.42 -10.78 -3.90
N VAL A 180 18.01 -9.66 -4.33
CA VAL A 180 19.43 -9.34 -4.07
C VAL A 180 19.69 -9.21 -2.57
N VAL A 181 18.78 -8.58 -1.83
CA VAL A 181 18.87 -8.46 -0.36
C VAL A 181 18.77 -9.84 0.29
N LEU A 182 17.83 -10.68 -0.15
CA LEU A 182 17.64 -12.01 0.43
C LEU A 182 18.85 -12.92 0.19
N ILE A 183 19.54 -12.80 -0.95
CA ILE A 183 20.79 -13.52 -1.24
C ILE A 183 21.84 -13.19 -0.17
N LYS A 184 22.07 -11.89 0.08
CA LYS A 184 23.05 -11.42 1.09
C LYS A 184 22.72 -11.90 2.50
N VAL A 185 21.45 -11.78 2.90
CA VAL A 185 20.97 -12.28 4.20
C VAL A 185 21.22 -13.78 4.33
N ALA A 186 20.94 -14.55 3.27
CA ALA A 186 21.17 -15.99 3.26
C ALA A 186 22.66 -16.35 3.41
N GLU A 187 23.56 -15.62 2.76
CA GLU A 187 25.00 -15.82 2.87
C GLU A 187 25.52 -15.60 4.29
N ILE A 188 25.08 -14.53 4.96
CA ILE A 188 25.45 -14.21 6.34
C ILE A 188 24.91 -15.30 7.30
N LEU A 189 23.62 -15.63 7.19
CA LEU A 189 22.97 -16.62 8.05
C LEU A 189 23.43 -18.06 7.77
N ALA A 190 23.95 -18.34 6.59
CA ALA A 190 24.59 -19.61 6.27
C ALA A 190 25.95 -19.73 6.97
N LYS A 191 26.72 -18.63 7.09
CA LYS A 191 27.99 -18.62 7.82
C LYS A 191 27.79 -18.65 9.34
N ARG A 192 26.83 -17.89 9.87
CA ARG A 192 26.47 -17.85 11.30
C ARG A 192 25.68 -19.09 11.73
N LYS A 193 26.29 -19.93 12.57
CA LYS A 193 25.69 -21.19 13.08
C LYS A 193 25.23 -21.11 14.54
N ASP A 194 25.69 -20.08 15.23
CA ASP A 194 25.44 -19.67 16.61
C ASP A 194 23.99 -19.23 16.86
N ILE A 195 23.33 -18.61 15.88
CA ILE A 195 22.00 -18.00 16.09
C ILE A 195 20.83 -18.89 15.65
N TYR A 196 19.76 -18.89 16.46
CA TYR A 196 18.45 -19.45 16.16
C TYR A 196 17.43 -18.33 16.15
N PHE A 197 16.51 -18.34 15.18
CA PHE A 197 15.58 -17.24 15.00
C PHE A 197 14.22 -17.70 14.48
N THR A 198 13.22 -16.86 14.71
CA THR A 198 11.88 -16.98 14.13
C THR A 198 11.71 -15.91 13.07
N ILE A 199 11.28 -16.32 11.88
CA ILE A 199 10.95 -15.46 10.76
C ILE A 199 9.51 -15.01 10.94
N GLU A 200 9.31 -13.72 11.19
CA GLU A 200 8.00 -13.12 11.44
C GLU A 200 7.54 -12.37 10.18
N GLY A 201 6.45 -12.84 9.56
CA GLY A 201 5.87 -12.17 8.39
C GLY A 201 4.73 -11.25 8.78
N HIS A 202 4.66 -10.07 8.17
CA HIS A 202 3.67 -9.03 8.45
C HIS A 202 2.88 -8.63 7.20
N VAL A 203 1.67 -8.10 7.41
CA VAL A 203 0.82 -7.52 6.36
C VAL A 203 0.26 -6.18 6.86
N CYS A 204 -0.06 -5.28 5.93
CA CYS A 204 -0.49 -3.92 6.25
C CYS A 204 -2.00 -3.75 6.48
N CYS A 205 -2.84 -4.56 5.83
CA CYS A 205 -4.12 -4.05 5.37
C CYS A 205 -5.35 -4.84 5.84
N THR A 206 -5.24 -5.52 6.98
CA THR A 206 -6.39 -6.17 7.64
C THR A 206 -6.78 -5.45 8.93
N ASN A 207 -7.85 -5.88 9.59
CA ASN A 207 -8.20 -5.41 10.94
C ASN A 207 -7.33 -6.05 12.05
N GLY A 208 -6.27 -6.79 11.71
CA GLY A 208 -5.39 -7.48 12.67
C GLY A 208 -5.91 -8.82 13.20
N GLU A 209 -7.23 -9.04 13.19
CA GLU A 209 -7.85 -10.31 13.61
C GLU A 209 -7.59 -11.43 12.60
N ARG A 210 -7.81 -11.12 11.33
CA ARG A 210 -7.64 -12.04 10.19
C ARG A 210 -6.37 -11.68 9.41
N ASP A 211 -5.76 -12.70 8.83
CA ASP A 211 -4.64 -12.50 7.91
C ASP A 211 -5.16 -12.04 6.54
N ALA A 212 -4.28 -11.43 5.75
CA ALA A 212 -4.58 -11.04 4.38
C ALA A 212 -4.69 -12.28 3.48
N ILE A 213 -5.39 -12.13 2.36
CA ILE A 213 -5.57 -13.19 1.37
C ILE A 213 -4.33 -13.25 0.49
N ASP A 214 -3.76 -14.44 0.36
CA ASP A 214 -2.72 -14.70 -0.63
C ASP A 214 -3.35 -14.74 -2.04
N GLY A 215 -2.93 -13.83 -2.91
CA GLY A 215 -3.45 -13.67 -4.26
C GLY A 215 -3.31 -14.91 -5.13
N LYS A 216 -2.30 -15.77 -4.87
CA LYS A 216 -2.07 -17.01 -5.60
C LYS A 216 -2.95 -18.13 -5.08
N THR A 217 -2.98 -18.34 -3.76
CA THR A 217 -3.67 -19.50 -3.17
C THR A 217 -5.12 -19.21 -2.76
N LYS A 218 -5.51 -17.94 -2.74
CA LYS A 218 -6.79 -17.40 -2.25
C LYS A 218 -7.09 -17.73 -0.78
N LYS A 219 -6.09 -18.15 -0.02
CA LYS A 219 -6.21 -18.47 1.41
C LYS A 219 -5.87 -17.24 2.26
N ARG A 220 -6.55 -17.09 3.41
CA ARG A 220 -6.27 -16.04 4.40
C ARG A 220 -5.07 -16.39 5.29
N ASN A 221 -3.88 -16.38 4.70
CA ASN A 221 -2.63 -16.71 5.39
C ASN A 221 -1.40 -16.00 4.78
N LEU A 222 -1.57 -14.82 4.18
CA LEU A 222 -0.50 -14.14 3.43
C LEU A 222 0.73 -13.84 4.30
N SER A 223 0.55 -13.35 5.54
CA SER A 223 1.67 -13.07 6.44
C SER A 223 2.49 -14.33 6.74
N TYR A 224 1.79 -15.46 6.95
CA TYR A 224 2.41 -16.77 7.14
C TYR A 224 3.11 -17.26 5.86
N ALA A 225 2.48 -17.10 4.69
CA ALA A 225 3.04 -17.51 3.41
C ALA A 225 4.33 -16.74 3.07
N ARG A 226 4.38 -15.43 3.38
CA ARG A 226 5.58 -14.60 3.24
C ARG A 226 6.72 -15.09 4.13
N ALA A 227 6.44 -15.35 5.41
CA ALA A 227 7.44 -15.89 6.33
C ALA A 227 7.95 -17.27 5.88
N LYS A 228 7.04 -18.12 5.40
CA LYS A 228 7.36 -19.44 4.86
C LYS A 228 8.24 -19.35 3.61
N TYR A 229 7.96 -18.43 2.70
CA TYR A 229 8.77 -18.21 1.50
C TYR A 229 10.24 -17.91 1.85
N ILE A 230 10.45 -17.03 2.85
CA ILE A 230 11.81 -16.71 3.34
C ILE A 230 12.45 -17.92 4.01
N TYR A 231 11.71 -18.65 4.84
CA TYR A 231 12.20 -19.89 5.46
C TYR A 231 12.70 -20.91 4.41
N GLU A 232 11.89 -21.18 3.39
CA GLU A 232 12.21 -22.13 2.33
C GLU A 232 13.42 -21.68 1.53
N TYR A 233 13.50 -20.39 1.22
CA TYR A 233 14.65 -19.82 0.55
C TYR A 233 15.94 -19.98 1.37
N LEU A 234 15.94 -19.54 2.64
CA LEU A 234 17.10 -19.64 3.52
C LEU A 234 17.55 -21.11 3.69
N ALA A 235 16.60 -22.03 3.85
CA ALA A 235 16.89 -23.45 3.92
C ALA A 235 17.56 -23.98 2.64
N SER A 236 17.08 -23.55 1.47
CA SER A 236 17.69 -23.92 0.18
C SER A 236 19.11 -23.39 0.01
N LYS A 237 19.48 -22.32 0.71
CA LYS A 237 20.82 -21.71 0.73
C LYS A 237 21.73 -22.24 1.84
N GLY A 238 21.32 -23.29 2.55
CA GLY A 238 22.16 -23.97 3.54
C GLY A 238 22.04 -23.46 4.98
N VAL A 239 21.05 -22.61 5.26
CA VAL A 239 20.69 -22.27 6.64
C VAL A 239 19.98 -23.47 7.27
N SER A 240 20.44 -23.91 8.44
CA SER A 240 19.89 -25.13 9.07
C SER A 240 18.43 -24.93 9.45
N LYS A 241 17.55 -25.82 8.97
CA LYS A 241 16.11 -25.83 9.31
C LYS A 241 15.85 -25.90 10.82
N ARG A 242 16.77 -26.50 11.59
CA ARG A 242 16.67 -26.59 13.06
C ARG A 242 16.88 -25.24 13.76
N ARG A 243 17.54 -24.29 13.10
CA ARG A 243 17.79 -22.93 13.60
C ARG A 243 16.68 -21.93 13.27
N MET A 244 15.70 -22.36 12.48
CA MET A 244 14.68 -21.48 11.94
C MET A 244 13.28 -21.96 12.30
N LYS A 245 12.43 -21.02 12.71
CA LYS A 245 10.97 -21.16 12.73
C LYS A 245 10.38 -20.03 11.88
N TYR A 246 9.10 -20.12 11.55
CA TYR A 246 8.41 -19.04 10.83
C TYR A 246 6.96 -18.94 11.30
N VAL A 247 6.46 -17.70 11.39
CA VAL A 247 5.10 -17.40 11.86
C VAL A 247 4.51 -16.22 11.09
N GLY A 248 3.18 -16.21 10.94
CA GLY A 248 2.44 -15.09 10.39
C GLY A 248 1.92 -14.18 11.50
N MET A 249 2.36 -12.93 11.50
CA MET A 249 2.00 -11.92 12.52
C MET A 249 0.78 -11.08 12.13
N LYS A 250 0.21 -11.30 10.94
CA LYS A 250 -0.92 -10.53 10.41
C LYS A 250 -0.56 -9.03 10.44
N ARG A 251 -1.54 -8.17 10.72
CA ARG A 251 -1.37 -6.72 10.94
C ARG A 251 -1.31 -6.34 12.43
N LYS A 252 -0.78 -7.20 13.30
CA LYS A 252 -0.75 -6.91 14.75
C LYS A 252 0.29 -5.85 15.16
N PHE A 253 1.30 -5.61 14.31
CA PHE A 253 2.45 -4.77 14.63
C PHE A 253 2.79 -3.80 13.50
N PRO A 254 1.93 -2.81 13.19
CA PRO A 254 2.22 -1.79 12.19
C PRO A 254 3.35 -0.85 12.64
N LEU A 255 4.18 -0.39 11.71
CA LEU A 255 5.32 0.51 11.98
C LEU A 255 4.89 1.98 12.16
N GLY A 256 3.67 2.35 11.76
CA GLY A 256 3.17 3.72 11.83
C GLY A 256 3.68 4.66 10.73
N GLY A 257 4.40 4.13 9.73
CA GLY A 257 4.87 4.83 8.53
C GLY A 257 4.08 4.44 7.27
N PRO A 258 4.68 4.57 6.07
CA PRO A 258 4.08 4.11 4.83
C PRO A 258 3.64 2.63 4.87
N GLN A 259 2.42 2.34 4.40
CA GLN A 259 1.83 0.99 4.44
C GLN A 259 2.71 -0.09 3.80
N ARG A 260 3.41 0.24 2.72
CA ARG A 260 4.31 -0.69 2.03
C ARG A 260 5.38 -1.28 2.94
N LEU A 261 5.79 -0.53 3.97
CA LEU A 261 6.79 -0.96 4.95
C LEU A 261 6.23 -2.02 5.90
N ASP A 262 4.92 -2.10 6.09
CA ASP A 262 4.30 -3.14 6.90
C ASP A 262 4.21 -4.49 6.19
N ARG A 263 4.42 -4.53 4.87
CA ARG A 263 4.60 -5.76 4.09
C ARG A 263 6.05 -6.24 4.18
N ARG A 264 6.43 -6.66 5.38
CA ARG A 264 7.81 -6.95 5.75
C ARG A 264 7.97 -8.32 6.38
N VAL A 265 9.23 -8.71 6.52
CA VAL A 265 9.66 -9.83 7.35
C VAL A 265 10.72 -9.37 8.34
N GLU A 266 10.60 -9.84 9.57
CA GLU A 266 11.56 -9.62 10.65
C GLU A 266 12.17 -10.96 11.07
N LEU A 267 13.41 -10.93 11.56
CA LEU A 267 14.04 -12.06 12.23
C LEU A 267 14.07 -11.78 13.72
N LEU A 268 13.30 -12.54 14.50
CA LEU A 268 13.37 -12.53 15.96
C LEU A 268 14.41 -13.54 16.43
N VAL A 269 15.49 -13.08 17.05
CA VAL A 269 16.51 -13.96 17.65
C VAL A 269 15.93 -14.64 18.87
N THR A 270 15.97 -15.97 18.88
CA THR A 270 15.38 -16.82 19.93
C THR A 270 16.41 -17.57 20.78
N LYS A 271 17.62 -17.77 20.24
CA LYS A 271 18.74 -18.37 20.96
C LYS A 271 20.04 -17.93 20.30
N VAL A 272 21.06 -17.72 21.11
CA VAL A 272 22.45 -17.57 20.68
C VAL A 272 23.25 -18.65 21.41
N VAL A 273 24.09 -19.36 20.68
CA VAL A 273 24.94 -20.45 21.20
C VAL A 273 26.37 -19.99 21.05
N ASP A 274 27.12 -20.09 22.14
CA ASP A 274 28.55 -19.79 22.18
C ASP A 274 29.37 -20.78 21.31
#